data_AF-A0A2V9VT96-F1
#
_entry.id   AF-A0A2V9VT96-F1
#
_cell.length_a   1.000
_cell.length_b   1.000
_cell.length_c   1.000
_cell.angle_alpha   90.00
_cell.angle_beta   90.00
_cell.angle_gamma   90.00
#
_symmetry.space_group_name_H-M   'P 1'
#
loop_
_entity.id
_entity.type
_entity.pdbx_description
1 polymer ?
#
loop_
_entity_poly.entity_id
_entity_poly.type
_entity_poly.pdbx_seq_one_letter_code
_entity_poly.pdbx_strand_id
1 'polypeptide(L)'
;EPRAPRPDLRLEAVRQLNLAGVSAGIICAPVLPGITDAPRDLEALVVAAALAGAKSIHANALFLKPCSASIFLPFLEKEFPHLAASYRERFAQRAFLPPAYGKRLSQLMARLRVKHGIRNAYERYAWRVQPSASVEGEQLGLFATDPA
;
A
#
# COMPACT_ATOMS: atom_id res chain seq x y z
N GLU A 1 6.69 -8.18 9.88
CA GLU A 1 6.45 -6.95 10.67
C GLU A 1 6.26 -7.31 12.15
N PRO A 2 7.34 -7.44 12.95
CA PRO A 2 7.27 -8.09 14.26
C PRO A 2 6.41 -7.36 15.31
N ARG A 3 6.29 -6.04 15.20
CA ARG A 3 5.53 -5.19 16.14
C ARG A 3 4.18 -4.72 15.59
N ALA A 4 3.89 -5.03 14.33
CA ALA A 4 2.61 -4.64 13.74
C ALA A 4 1.51 -5.60 14.17
N PRO A 5 0.24 -5.15 14.21
CA PRO A 5 -0.89 -6.06 14.38
C PRO A 5 -0.85 -7.18 13.36
N ARG A 6 -1.27 -8.37 13.80
CA ARG A 6 -1.36 -9.54 12.92
C ARG A 6 -2.26 -9.21 11.70
N PRO A 7 -1.99 -9.79 10.52
CA PRO A 7 -2.75 -9.50 9.30
C PRO A 7 -4.27 -9.68 9.45
N ASP A 8 -4.71 -10.71 10.17
CA ASP A 8 -6.12 -10.97 10.46
C ASP A 8 -6.79 -9.83 11.24
N LEU A 9 -6.11 -9.28 12.25
CA LEU A 9 -6.62 -8.13 13.01
C LEU A 9 -6.72 -6.86 12.16
N ARG A 10 -5.83 -6.67 11.19
CA ARG A 10 -5.89 -5.55 10.25
C ARG A 10 -7.09 -5.66 9.31
N LEU A 11 -7.35 -6.85 8.78
CA LEU A 11 -8.53 -7.12 7.95
C LEU A 11 -9.82 -6.93 8.74
N GLU A 12 -9.84 -7.39 9.99
CA GLU A 12 -10.96 -7.19 10.89
C GLU A 12 -11.22 -5.70 11.15
N ALA A 13 -10.18 -4.88 11.35
CA ALA A 13 -10.32 -3.44 11.49
C ALA A 13 -10.96 -2.81 10.22
N VAL A 14 -10.51 -3.21 9.02
CA VAL A 14 -11.12 -2.76 7.76
C VAL A 14 -12.60 -3.13 7.68
N ARG A 15 -12.96 -4.34 8.13
CA ARG A 15 -14.36 -4.79 8.17
C ARG A 15 -15.19 -3.93 9.10
N GLN A 16 -14.72 -3.71 10.32
CA GLN A 16 -15.44 -2.93 11.34
C GLN A 16 -15.64 -1.47 10.91
N LEU A 17 -14.59 -0.83 10.38
CA LEU A 17 -14.68 0.53 9.86
C LEU A 17 -15.74 0.63 8.75
N ASN A 18 -15.71 -0.29 7.79
CA ASN A 18 -16.64 -0.26 6.67
C ASN A 18 -18.09 -0.58 7.07
N LEU A 19 -18.30 -1.45 8.07
CA LEU A 19 -19.63 -1.72 8.64
C LEU A 19 -20.17 -0.51 9.41
N ALA A 20 -19.29 0.25 10.06
CA ALA A 20 -19.64 1.52 10.71
C ALA A 20 -19.83 2.69 9.74
N GLY A 21 -19.71 2.46 8.43
CA GLY A 21 -19.86 3.50 7.40
C GLY A 21 -18.60 4.32 7.12
N VAL A 22 -17.47 4.03 7.77
CA VAL A 22 -16.18 4.67 7.51
C VAL A 22 -15.48 3.94 6.35
N SER A 23 -15.28 4.63 5.23
CA SER A 23 -14.68 4.03 4.04
C SER A 23 -13.21 3.67 4.26
N ALA A 24 -12.92 2.37 4.38
CA ALA A 24 -11.58 1.83 4.58
C ALA A 24 -11.16 0.89 3.43
N GLY A 25 -9.87 0.93 3.09
CA GLY A 25 -9.24 0.11 2.06
C GLY A 25 -7.88 -0.41 2.51
N ILE A 26 -7.20 -1.12 1.62
CA ILE A 26 -5.92 -1.80 1.91
C ILE A 26 -4.82 -1.31 0.97
N ILE A 27 -3.63 -1.08 1.52
CA ILE A 27 -2.42 -0.79 0.75
C ILE A 27 -1.42 -1.91 1.03
N CYS A 28 -1.11 -2.69 -0.01
CA CYS A 28 -0.06 -3.70 0.00
C CYS A 28 1.27 -3.04 -0.39
N ALA A 29 2.07 -2.66 0.60
CA ALA A 29 3.35 -2.02 0.36
C ALA A 29 4.37 -2.38 1.45
N PRO A 30 5.61 -2.76 1.10
CA PRO A 30 6.12 -2.96 -0.26
C PRO A 30 5.77 -4.35 -0.85
N VAL A 31 5.51 -4.40 -2.16
CA VAL A 31 5.57 -5.64 -2.95
C VAL A 31 7.03 -5.90 -3.33
N LEU A 32 7.53 -7.08 -2.98
CA LEU A 32 8.93 -7.47 -3.05
C LEU A 32 9.15 -8.44 -4.24
N PRO A 33 9.95 -8.06 -5.25
CA PRO A 33 10.23 -8.93 -6.40
C PRO A 33 10.79 -10.30 -6.02
N GLY A 34 10.10 -11.38 -6.39
CA GLY A 34 10.51 -12.75 -6.10
C GLY A 34 10.23 -13.21 -4.67
N ILE A 35 9.58 -12.38 -3.83
CA ILE A 35 9.23 -12.73 -2.44
C ILE A 35 7.72 -12.61 -2.21
N THR A 36 7.11 -11.46 -2.54
CA THR A 36 5.68 -11.21 -2.27
C THR A 36 4.90 -10.79 -3.52
N ASP A 37 5.49 -10.96 -4.71
CA ASP A 37 4.91 -10.51 -5.98
C ASP A 37 4.34 -11.62 -6.86
N ALA A 38 4.22 -12.84 -6.33
CA ALA A 38 3.61 -13.94 -7.05
C ALA A 38 2.11 -13.64 -7.30
N PRO A 39 1.58 -13.86 -8.53
CA PRO A 39 0.19 -13.53 -8.83
C PRO A 39 -0.84 -14.21 -7.93
N ARG A 40 -0.57 -15.46 -7.53
CA ARG A 40 -1.44 -16.22 -6.62
C ARG A 40 -1.52 -15.60 -5.21
N ASP A 41 -0.41 -15.05 -4.72
CA ASP A 41 -0.34 -14.50 -3.36
C ASP A 41 -1.02 -13.12 -3.32
N LEU A 42 -0.83 -12.32 -4.38
CA LEU A 42 -1.55 -11.06 -4.59
C LEU A 42 -3.05 -11.30 -4.77
N GLU A 43 -3.45 -12.36 -5.49
CA GLU A 43 -4.85 -12.74 -5.61
C GLU A 43 -5.46 -13.16 -4.27
N ALA A 44 -4.77 -13.98 -3.48
CA ALA A 44 -5.22 -14.36 -2.14
C ALA A 44 -5.43 -13.13 -1.24
N LEU A 45 -4.55 -12.12 -1.32
CA LEU A 45 -4.71 -10.88 -0.59
C LEU A 45 -5.92 -10.07 -1.07
N VAL A 46 -6.18 -10.00 -2.38
CA VAL A 46 -7.37 -9.34 -2.93
C VAL A 46 -8.65 -10.05 -2.50
N VAL A 47 -8.67 -11.38 -2.48
CA VAL A 47 -9.80 -12.16 -1.97
C VAL A 47 -10.05 -11.85 -0.49
N ALA A 48 -9.00 -11.86 0.33
CA ALA A 48 -9.12 -11.53 1.76
C ALA A 48 -9.63 -10.10 1.98
N ALA A 49 -9.18 -9.15 1.17
CA ALA A 49 -9.67 -7.77 1.18
C ALA A 49 -11.15 -7.66 0.81
N ALA A 50 -11.60 -8.40 -0.20
CA ALA A 50 -12.99 -8.44 -0.62
C ALA A 50 -13.88 -9.02 0.48
N LEU A 51 -13.46 -10.11 1.12
CA LEU A 51 -14.16 -10.73 2.25
C LEU A 51 -14.25 -9.79 3.46
N ALA A 52 -13.23 -8.97 3.70
CA ALA A 52 -13.24 -7.92 4.72
C ALA A 52 -14.10 -6.70 4.33
N GLY A 53 -14.69 -6.66 3.15
CA GLY A 53 -15.53 -5.54 2.70
C GLY A 53 -14.74 -4.27 2.33
N ALA A 54 -13.44 -4.40 2.03
CA ALA A 54 -12.58 -3.27 1.68
C ALA A 54 -13.13 -2.48 0.48
N LYS A 55 -13.10 -1.15 0.56
CA LYS A 55 -13.57 -0.24 -0.51
C LYS A 55 -12.53 0.06 -1.57
N SER A 56 -11.26 -0.26 -1.30
CA SER A 56 -10.17 -0.15 -2.25
C SER A 56 -9.04 -1.10 -1.87
N ILE A 57 -8.25 -1.49 -2.87
CA ILE A 57 -6.98 -2.17 -2.65
C ILE A 57 -5.93 -1.70 -3.67
N HIS A 58 -4.76 -1.34 -3.18
CA HIS A 58 -3.62 -0.88 -3.98
C HIS A 58 -2.37 -1.66 -3.60
N ALA A 59 -1.42 -1.75 -4.53
CA ALA A 59 -0.14 -2.37 -4.28
C ALA A 59 0.98 -1.47 -4.79
N ASN A 60 2.00 -1.24 -3.96
CA ASN A 60 3.17 -0.43 -4.32
C ASN A 60 4.41 -1.30 -4.26
N ALA A 61 5.19 -1.24 -5.34
CA ALA A 61 6.46 -1.95 -5.42
C ALA A 61 7.48 -1.37 -4.43
N LEU A 62 8.42 -2.21 -3.98
CA LEU A 62 9.55 -1.78 -3.17
C LEU A 62 10.31 -0.63 -3.83
N PHE A 63 10.65 0.36 -3.03
CA PHE A 63 11.69 1.34 -3.34
C PHE A 63 12.68 1.38 -2.18
N LEU A 64 13.96 1.58 -2.49
CA LEU A 64 15.05 1.60 -1.52
C LEU A 64 15.85 2.89 -1.69
N LYS A 65 15.58 3.87 -0.83
CA LYS A 65 16.48 5.02 -0.67
C LYS A 65 17.81 4.55 -0.05
N PRO A 66 18.92 5.28 -0.19
CA PRO A 66 20.25 4.82 0.28
C PRO A 66 20.27 4.31 1.73
N CYS A 67 19.62 5.02 2.66
CA CYS A 67 19.53 4.61 4.06
C CYS A 67 18.75 3.30 4.27
N SER A 68 17.68 3.06 3.49
CA SER A 68 16.93 1.81 3.55
C SER A 68 17.68 0.66 2.87
N ALA A 69 18.40 0.96 1.79
CA ALA A 69 19.17 -0.02 1.04
C ALA A 69 20.32 -0.62 1.88
N SER A 70 21.01 0.22 2.67
CA SER A 70 22.12 -0.23 3.52
C SER A 70 21.70 -1.21 4.62
N ILE A 71 20.42 -1.23 4.98
CA ILE A 71 19.86 -2.20 5.95
C ILE A 71 19.22 -3.39 5.24
N PHE A 72 18.44 -3.12 4.18
CA PHE A 72 17.66 -4.16 3.51
C PHE A 72 18.52 -5.13 2.68
N LEU A 73 19.53 -4.65 1.96
CA LEU A 73 20.33 -5.53 1.09
C LEU A 73 21.17 -6.55 1.86
N PRO A 74 21.84 -6.21 2.99
CA PRO A 74 22.52 -7.21 3.81
C PRO A 74 21.57 -8.26 4.40
N PHE A 75 20.37 -7.84 4.83
CA PHE A 75 19.33 -8.76 5.28
C PHE A 75 18.90 -9.70 4.15
N LEU A 76 18.65 -9.16 2.95
CA LEU A 76 18.26 -9.94 1.78
C LEU A 76 19.35 -10.96 1.40
N GLU A 77 20.62 -10.59 1.46
CA GLU A 77 21.74 -11.50 1.18
C GLU A 77 21.78 -12.69 2.13
N LYS A 78 21.47 -12.45 3.40
CA LYS A 78 21.43 -13.49 4.41
C LYS A 78 20.24 -14.43 4.24
N GLU A 79 19.03 -13.88 4.07
CA GLU A 79 17.79 -14.67 4.10
C GLU A 79 17.36 -15.17 2.71
N PHE A 80 17.73 -14.45 1.64
CA PHE A 80 17.39 -14.74 0.24
C PHE A 80 18.61 -14.60 -0.68
N PRO A 81 19.69 -15.40 -0.47
CA PRO A 81 20.95 -15.25 -1.20
C PRO A 81 20.79 -15.36 -2.72
N HIS A 82 19.83 -16.17 -3.18
CA HIS A 82 19.51 -16.35 -4.60
C HIS A 82 18.91 -15.10 -5.28
N LEU A 83 18.40 -14.13 -4.52
CA LEU A 83 17.84 -12.87 -5.04
C LEU A 83 18.82 -11.69 -4.94
N ALA A 84 19.89 -11.82 -4.14
CA ALA A 84 20.81 -10.73 -3.83
C ALA A 84 21.38 -10.04 -5.07
N ALA A 85 21.90 -10.82 -6.03
CA ALA A 85 22.47 -10.29 -7.25
C ALA A 85 21.47 -9.44 -8.05
N SER A 86 20.23 -9.95 -8.20
CA SER A 86 19.18 -9.22 -8.92
C SER A 86 18.77 -7.94 -8.20
N TYR A 87 18.69 -7.94 -6.88
CA TYR A 87 18.35 -6.75 -6.12
C TYR A 87 19.46 -5.70 -6.15
N ARG A 88 20.72 -6.10 -6.01
CA ARG A 88 21.87 -5.19 -6.16
C ARG A 88 21.86 -4.50 -7.52
N GLU A 89 21.63 -5.25 -8.60
CA GLU A 89 21.52 -4.70 -9.95
C GLU A 89 20.35 -3.70 -10.07
N ARG A 90 19.16 -4.08 -9.59
CA ARG A 90 17.94 -3.26 -9.67
C ARG A 90 18.06 -1.92 -8.94
N PHE A 91 18.77 -1.90 -7.81
CA PHE A 91 18.88 -0.75 -6.92
C PHE A 91 20.25 -0.06 -6.95
N ALA A 92 21.16 -0.46 -7.85
CA ALA A 92 22.52 0.09 -7.93
C ALA A 92 22.58 1.60 -8.17
N GLN A 93 21.73 2.11 -9.07
CA GLN A 93 21.77 3.51 -9.51
C GLN A 93 20.51 4.31 -9.16
N ARG A 94 19.45 3.64 -8.69
CA ARG A 94 18.13 4.25 -8.51
C ARG A 94 17.41 3.64 -7.32
N ALA A 95 16.62 4.45 -6.63
CA ALA A 95 15.82 3.98 -5.51
C ALA A 95 14.58 3.18 -5.94
N PHE A 96 14.12 3.32 -7.19
CA PHE A 96 12.85 2.74 -7.67
C PHE A 96 13.08 1.63 -8.68
N LEU A 97 12.22 0.62 -8.65
CA LEU A 97 12.19 -0.41 -9.69
C LEU A 97 11.85 0.19 -11.08
N PRO A 98 12.24 -0.49 -12.19
CA PRO A 98 11.91 -0.02 -13.53
C PRO A 98 10.41 0.23 -13.71
N PRO A 99 9.97 1.26 -14.47
CA PRO A 99 8.56 1.59 -14.66
C PRO A 99 7.71 0.41 -15.16
N ALA A 100 8.31 -0.47 -15.97
CA ALA A 100 7.66 -1.68 -16.47
C ALA A 100 7.20 -2.62 -15.34
N TYR A 101 7.93 -2.68 -14.21
CA TYR A 101 7.52 -3.48 -13.05
C TYR A 101 6.24 -2.92 -12.44
N GLY A 102 6.22 -1.62 -12.15
CA GLY A 102 5.04 -0.93 -11.62
C GLY A 102 3.83 -1.07 -12.55
N LYS A 103 4.02 -0.92 -13.86
CA LYS A 103 2.95 -1.11 -14.85
C LYS A 103 2.35 -2.52 -14.79
N ARG A 104 3.18 -3.56 -14.74
CA ARG A 104 2.69 -4.95 -14.63
C ARG A 104 1.94 -5.20 -13.33
N LEU A 105 2.47 -4.72 -12.20
CA LEU A 105 1.81 -4.84 -10.90
C LEU A 105 0.44 -4.15 -10.91
N SER A 106 0.37 -2.91 -11.41
CA SER A 106 -0.88 -2.15 -11.52
C SER A 106 -1.91 -2.84 -12.41
N GLN A 107 -1.49 -3.40 -13.55
CA GLN A 107 -2.36 -4.16 -14.46
C GLN A 107 -2.90 -5.43 -13.80
N LEU A 108 -2.05 -6.19 -13.09
CA LEU A 108 -2.48 -7.37 -12.35
C LEU A 108 -3.51 -7.00 -11.27
N MET A 109 -3.21 -6.00 -10.44
CA MET A 109 -4.12 -5.55 -9.39
C MET A 109 -5.44 -5.03 -9.96
N ALA A 110 -5.42 -4.34 -11.11
CA ALA A 110 -6.63 -3.90 -11.78
C ALA A 110 -7.52 -5.08 -12.20
N ARG A 111 -6.93 -6.12 -12.81
CA ARG A 111 -7.65 -7.34 -13.20
C ARG A 111 -8.24 -8.05 -11.99
N LEU A 112 -7.45 -8.21 -10.93
CA LEU A 112 -7.89 -8.89 -9.70
C LEU A 112 -9.02 -8.14 -8.99
N ARG A 113 -8.94 -6.80 -8.92
CA ARG A 113 -10.03 -5.97 -8.37
C ARG A 113 -11.35 -6.16 -9.11
N VAL A 114 -11.30 -6.18 -10.44
CA VAL A 114 -12.50 -6.44 -11.26
C VAL A 114 -13.02 -7.85 -11.01
N LYS A 115 -12.14 -8.85 -11.04
CA LYS A 115 -12.49 -10.26 -10.82
C LYS A 115 -13.19 -10.49 -9.47
N HIS A 116 -12.74 -9.82 -8.41
CA HIS A 116 -13.22 -10.01 -7.03
C HIS A 116 -14.14 -8.88 -6.54
N GLY A 117 -14.63 -8.03 -7.44
CA GLY A 117 -15.70 -7.06 -7.13
C GLY A 117 -15.29 -5.87 -6.25
N ILE A 118 -13.99 -5.61 -6.04
CA ILE A 118 -13.53 -4.43 -5.29
C ILE A 118 -13.56 -3.21 -6.22
N ARG A 119 -14.64 -2.44 -6.16
CA ARG A 119 -14.79 -1.18 -6.91
C ARG A 119 -13.94 -0.12 -6.23
N ASN A 120 -13.02 0.52 -6.96
CA ASN A 120 -12.18 1.58 -6.42
C ASN A 120 -13.03 2.77 -5.97
N ALA A 121 -13.33 2.88 -4.68
CA ALA A 121 -14.10 4.01 -4.15
C ALA A 121 -13.31 5.33 -4.21
N TYR A 122 -11.98 5.28 -4.33
CA TYR A 122 -11.13 6.47 -4.36
C TYR A 122 -11.37 7.33 -5.62
N GLU A 123 -11.64 6.71 -6.78
CA GLU A 123 -12.03 7.44 -8.00
C GLU A 123 -13.36 8.18 -7.81
N ARG A 124 -14.29 7.62 -7.03
CA ARG A 124 -15.56 8.28 -6.73
C ARG A 124 -15.43 9.39 -5.68
N TYR A 125 -14.49 9.26 -4.75
CA TYR A 125 -14.24 10.28 -3.71
C TYR A 125 -13.51 11.49 -4.29
N ALA A 126 -12.53 11.28 -5.19
CA ALA A 126 -11.85 12.37 -5.89
C ALA A 126 -12.80 13.23 -6.77
N TRP A 127 -13.91 12.65 -7.25
CA TRP A 127 -14.95 13.38 -7.97
C TRP A 127 -15.98 14.06 -7.05
N ARG A 128 -16.33 13.45 -5.91
CA ARG A 128 -17.35 13.98 -4.98
C ARG A 128 -16.82 15.02 -4.00
N VAL A 129 -15.52 15.00 -3.70
CA VAL A 129 -14.86 16.12 -3.04
C VAL A 129 -14.45 17.11 -4.12
N GLN A 130 -15.44 17.77 -4.73
CA GLN A 130 -15.19 19.17 -5.02
C GLN A 130 -15.03 19.81 -3.64
N PRO A 131 -13.91 20.48 -3.33
CA PRO A 131 -13.93 21.41 -2.22
C PRO A 131 -15.16 22.29 -2.49
N SER A 132 -16.12 22.34 -1.58
CA SER A 132 -17.10 23.41 -1.62
C SER A 132 -16.25 24.68 -1.70
N ALA A 133 -16.33 25.38 -2.83
CA ALA A 133 -15.67 26.65 -2.96
C ALA A 133 -16.09 27.48 -1.73
N SER A 134 -15.09 27.96 -1.00
CA SER A 134 -15.24 28.84 0.17
C SER A 134 -15.64 28.17 1.48
N VAL A 135 -14.71 27.45 2.11
CA VAL A 135 -14.47 27.67 3.54
C VAL A 135 -12.98 27.97 3.64
N GLU A 136 -12.61 29.23 3.85
CA GLU A 136 -11.30 29.57 4.38
C GLU A 136 -11.20 28.85 5.73
N GLY A 137 -10.62 27.66 5.72
CA GLY A 137 -10.40 26.90 6.93
C GLY A 137 -9.38 27.67 7.75
N GLU A 138 -9.86 28.36 8.78
CA GLU A 138 -8.99 28.99 9.76
C GLU A 138 -8.10 27.89 10.35
N GLN A 139 -6.79 28.03 10.18
CA GLN A 139 -5.82 27.08 10.72
C GLN A 139 -5.88 27.17 12.24
N LEU A 140 -6.55 26.20 12.87
CA LEU A 140 -6.63 26.13 14.33
C LEU A 140 -5.23 25.99 14.91
N GLY A 141 -4.89 26.86 15.86
CA GLY A 141 -3.63 26.80 16.59
C GLY A 141 -3.48 25.43 17.26
N LEU A 142 -2.33 24.78 17.06
CA LEU A 142 -2.01 23.47 17.64
C LEU A 142 -2.01 23.51 19.19
N PHE A 143 -1.78 24.70 19.75
CA PHE A 143 -1.84 24.97 21.18
C PHE A 143 -2.61 26.27 21.41
N ALA A 144 -3.40 26.33 22.47
CA ALA A 144 -3.97 27.58 22.94
C ALA A 144 -2.82 28.46 23.45
N THR A 145 -2.60 29.61 22.81
CA THR A 145 -1.77 30.66 23.39
C THR A 145 -2.59 31.35 24.48
N ASP A 146 -2.32 31.04 25.74
CA ASP A 146 -2.80 31.86 26.85
C ASP A 146 -2.13 33.24 26.77
N PRO A 147 -2.89 34.35 26.76
CA PRO A 147 -2.31 35.67 26.90
C PRO A 147 -1.88 35.88 28.36
N ALA A 148 -0.65 36.40 28.52
CA ALA A 148 -0.07 36.86 29.78
C ALA A 148 -0.77 38.10 30.33
#